data_AF-A0A8K0UXT6-F1
#
_entry.id   AF-A0A8K0UXT6-F1
#
_cell.length_a   1.000
_cell.length_b   1.000
_cell.length_c   1.000
_cell.angle_alpha   90.00
_cell.angle_beta   90.00
_cell.angle_gamma   90.00
#
_symmetry.space_group_name_H-M   'P 1'
#
loop_
_entity.id
_entity.type
_entity.pdbx_description
1 polymer ?
#
loop_
_entity_poly.entity_id
_entity_poly.type
_entity_poly.pdbx_seq_one_letter_code
_entity_poly.pdbx_strand_id
1 'polypeptide(L)'
;MQETSMDSQHEGIPRIAVDSLEDWYRIKQSYTTAAISAFERRVASTPRSTQDIARLREHLNRFIDKTFEMSKPNVRVNGRNFEEINEDEQGMEPFDEGLDRHIWTLSGQSLNLDGEVADKRREEPERQVKLLESVLERQRAFDEKEAEELAKMGGDVEMDAGETLPEETFAEIQTVAQQTFAMVQELQQSVATQHERSTRLTTVTAEIKALKS
;
A
#
# COMPACT_ATOMS: atom_id res chain seq x y z
N MET A 1 -31.17 34.64 -10.83
CA MET A 1 -30.09 33.87 -10.18
C MET A 1 -30.28 32.40 -10.53
N GLN A 2 -29.71 31.97 -11.66
CA GLN A 2 -29.63 30.58 -12.10
C GLN A 2 -28.31 30.46 -12.88
N GLU A 3 -27.23 30.08 -12.20
CA GLU A 3 -25.89 29.84 -12.77
C GLU A 3 -25.22 28.65 -12.05
N THR A 4 -25.92 27.52 -11.91
CA THR A 4 -25.37 26.31 -11.27
C THR A 4 -25.66 25.04 -12.06
N SER A 5 -25.64 25.09 -13.39
CA SER A 5 -25.98 23.93 -14.24
C SER A 5 -25.06 23.70 -15.46
N MET A 6 -23.80 24.18 -15.44
CA MET A 6 -22.84 23.85 -16.50
C MET A 6 -21.64 22.99 -16.06
N ASP A 7 -21.27 22.96 -14.78
CA ASP A 7 -20.12 22.17 -14.32
C ASP A 7 -20.35 20.65 -14.36
N SER A 8 -21.61 20.20 -14.26
CA SER A 8 -21.97 18.78 -14.22
C SER A 8 -21.88 18.07 -15.58
N GLN A 9 -21.67 18.79 -16.68
CA GLN A 9 -21.61 18.18 -18.03
C GLN A 9 -20.19 17.76 -18.45
N HIS A 10 -19.15 18.18 -17.72
CA HIS A 10 -17.75 17.91 -18.06
C HIS A 10 -17.11 16.74 -17.30
N GLU A 11 -17.82 16.10 -16.37
CA GLU A 11 -17.29 14.96 -15.59
C GLU A 11 -17.15 13.66 -16.39
N GLY A 12 -17.80 13.56 -17.56
CA GLY A 12 -17.75 12.36 -18.42
C GLY A 12 -16.59 12.31 -19.42
N ILE A 13 -15.85 13.41 -19.60
CA ILE A 13 -14.74 13.48 -20.57
C ILE A 13 -13.41 13.51 -19.80
N PRO A 14 -12.48 12.58 -20.06
CA PRO A 14 -11.18 12.58 -19.39
C PRO A 14 -10.41 13.87 -19.74
N ARG A 15 -10.11 14.66 -18.70
CA ARG A 15 -9.25 15.85 -18.81
C ARG A 15 -7.79 15.41 -19.00
N ILE A 16 -7.03 16.21 -19.73
CA ILE A 16 -5.62 15.94 -20.00
C ILE A 16 -4.82 16.24 -18.72
N ALA A 17 -4.12 15.25 -18.18
CA ALA A 17 -3.23 15.43 -17.04
C ALA A 17 -1.84 15.85 -17.51
N VAL A 18 -1.29 16.88 -16.86
CA VAL A 18 0.08 17.36 -17.02
C VAL A 18 0.75 17.30 -15.64
N ASP A 19 1.98 16.80 -15.59
CA ASP A 19 2.67 16.53 -14.33
C ASP A 19 3.07 17.82 -13.61
N SER A 20 3.52 18.84 -14.35
CA SER A 20 3.97 20.12 -13.80
C SER A 20 3.44 21.33 -14.56
N LEU A 21 3.30 22.47 -13.87
CA LEU A 21 3.02 23.77 -14.51
C LEU A 21 4.15 24.18 -15.45
N GLU A 22 5.39 23.83 -15.12
CA GLU A 22 6.54 24.10 -15.97
C GLU A 22 6.41 23.38 -17.32
N ASP A 23 5.90 22.15 -17.32
CA ASP A 23 5.64 21.41 -18.54
C ASP A 23 4.55 22.06 -19.39
N TRP A 24 3.51 22.60 -18.76
CA TRP A 24 2.48 23.36 -19.45
C TRP A 24 3.05 24.61 -20.14
N TYR A 25 3.88 25.39 -19.43
CA TYR A 25 4.58 26.54 -20.01
C TYR A 25 5.53 26.14 -21.14
N ARG A 26 6.25 25.03 -20.97
CA ARG A 26 7.13 24.48 -22.00
C ARG A 26 6.37 24.07 -23.26
N ILE A 27 5.18 23.48 -23.12
CA ILE A 27 4.30 23.15 -24.25
C ILE A 27 3.83 24.43 -24.95
N LYS A 28 3.37 25.43 -24.19
CA LYS A 28 2.96 26.73 -24.75
C LYS A 28 4.09 27.41 -25.51
N GLN A 29 5.30 27.43 -24.94
CA GLN A 29 6.47 28.02 -25.56
C GLN A 29 6.88 27.26 -26.83
N SER A 30 6.96 25.92 -26.76
CA SER A 30 7.33 25.08 -27.91
C SER A 30 6.35 25.23 -29.07
N TYR A 31 5.04 25.25 -28.77
CA TYR A 31 4.00 25.50 -29.78
C TYR A 31 4.13 26.89 -30.39
N THR A 32 4.33 27.92 -29.55
CA THR A 32 4.49 29.31 -30.01
C THR A 32 5.69 29.45 -30.94
N THR A 33 6.85 28.88 -30.56
CA THR A 33 8.06 28.87 -31.38
C THR A 33 7.84 28.12 -32.70
N ALA A 34 7.19 26.95 -32.66
CA ALA A 34 6.90 26.19 -33.86
C ALA A 34 5.95 26.94 -34.81
N ALA A 35 4.88 27.54 -34.28
CA ALA A 35 3.89 28.31 -35.02
C ALA A 35 4.50 29.55 -35.69
N ILE A 36 5.32 30.31 -34.95
CA ILE A 36 6.04 31.47 -35.48
C ILE A 36 7.02 31.03 -36.57
N SER A 37 7.78 29.95 -36.36
CA SER A 37 8.72 29.45 -37.38
C SER A 37 8.01 29.02 -38.67
N ALA A 38 6.83 28.40 -38.56
CA ALA A 38 6.02 27.99 -39.71
C ALA A 38 5.43 29.20 -40.44
N PHE A 39 5.04 30.23 -39.69
CA PHE A 39 4.59 31.51 -40.23
C PHE A 39 5.71 32.20 -41.01
N GLU A 40 6.91 32.31 -40.43
CA GLU A 40 8.07 32.93 -41.09
C GLU A 40 8.46 32.21 -42.39
N ARG A 41 8.45 30.87 -42.41
CA ARG A 41 8.67 30.09 -43.64
C ARG A 41 7.63 30.40 -44.72
N ARG A 42 6.35 30.53 -44.35
CA ARG A 42 5.27 30.88 -45.30
C ARG A 42 5.39 32.31 -45.81
N VAL A 43 5.73 33.25 -44.94
CA VAL A 43 5.97 34.65 -45.33
C VAL A 43 7.16 34.76 -46.29
N ALA A 44 8.25 34.03 -46.04
CA ALA A 44 9.39 34.00 -46.95
C ALA A 44 9.04 33.47 -48.35
N SER A 45 8.07 32.54 -48.45
CA SER A 45 7.61 31.96 -49.73
C SER A 45 6.61 32.83 -50.50
N THR A 46 5.96 33.79 -49.85
CA THR A 46 4.93 34.65 -50.47
C THR A 46 5.23 36.12 -50.17
N PRO A 47 5.70 36.92 -51.14
CA PRO A 47 5.98 38.33 -50.90
C PRO A 47 4.69 39.06 -50.53
N ARG A 48 4.70 39.72 -49.37
CA ARG A 48 3.59 40.53 -48.83
C ARG A 48 4.14 41.86 -48.31
N SER A 49 3.26 42.85 -48.18
CA SER A 49 3.61 44.12 -47.53
C SER A 49 4.02 43.88 -46.08
N THR A 50 5.03 44.61 -45.61
CA THR A 50 5.51 44.56 -44.21
C THR A 50 4.39 44.82 -43.20
N GLN A 51 3.42 45.68 -43.54
CA GLN A 51 2.24 45.95 -42.71
C GLN A 51 1.32 44.74 -42.58
N ASP A 52 1.12 43.99 -43.67
CA ASP A 52 0.27 42.79 -43.66
C ASP A 52 0.91 41.66 -42.86
N ILE A 53 2.23 41.53 -42.95
CA ILE A 53 3.00 40.55 -42.16
C ILE A 53 2.86 40.85 -40.66
N ALA A 54 2.97 42.11 -40.26
CA ALA A 54 2.81 42.53 -38.87
C ALA A 54 1.40 42.22 -38.34
N ARG A 55 0.35 42.55 -39.11
CA ARG A 55 -1.05 42.25 -38.75
C ARG A 55 -1.30 40.74 -38.64
N LEU A 56 -0.81 39.95 -39.59
CA LEU A 56 -0.95 38.50 -39.55
C LEU A 56 -0.24 37.88 -38.34
N ARG A 57 0.93 38.42 -37.96
CA ARG A 57 1.65 38.00 -36.77
C ARG A 57 0.87 38.30 -35.49
N GLU A 58 0.26 39.48 -35.40
CA GLU A 58 -0.62 39.85 -34.29
C GLU A 58 -1.82 38.90 -34.18
N HIS A 59 -2.48 38.62 -35.30
CA HIS A 59 -3.58 37.66 -35.35
C HIS A 59 -3.16 36.24 -34.97
N LEU A 60 -1.95 35.81 -35.36
CA LEU A 60 -1.40 34.52 -34.97
C LEU A 60 -1.18 34.45 -33.45
N ASN A 61 -0.58 35.47 -32.85
CA ASN A 61 -0.39 35.51 -31.40
C ASN A 61 -1.73 35.47 -30.66
N ARG A 62 -2.72 36.28 -31.09
CA ARG A 62 -4.07 36.25 -30.51
C ARG A 62 -4.73 34.87 -30.67
N PHE A 63 -4.51 34.18 -31.79
CA PHE A 63 -5.01 32.83 -32.00
C PHE A 63 -4.34 31.82 -31.05
N ILE A 64 -3.03 31.90 -30.86
CA ILE A 64 -2.28 31.06 -29.92
C ILE A 64 -2.83 31.27 -28.51
N ASP A 65 -2.93 32.53 -28.06
CA ASP A 65 -3.43 32.85 -26.71
C ASP A 65 -4.84 32.32 -26.49
N LYS A 66 -5.75 32.55 -27.45
CA LYS A 66 -7.13 32.06 -27.38
C LYS A 66 -7.21 30.53 -27.37
N THR A 67 -6.32 29.84 -28.08
CA THR A 67 -6.27 28.38 -28.10
C THR A 67 -5.89 27.84 -26.73
N PHE A 68 -4.91 28.46 -26.06
CA PHE A 68 -4.51 28.07 -24.70
C PHE A 68 -5.53 28.48 -23.65
N GLU A 69 -6.25 29.58 -23.86
CA GLU A 69 -7.37 29.98 -23.00
C GLU A 69 -8.51 28.97 -23.06
N MET A 70 -8.89 28.52 -24.26
CA MET A 70 -9.93 27.50 -24.45
C MET A 70 -9.53 26.10 -23.93
N SER A 71 -8.24 25.81 -23.80
CA SER A 71 -7.77 24.52 -23.32
C SER A 71 -7.66 24.45 -21.79
N LYS A 72 -7.62 25.59 -21.07
CA LYS A 72 -7.62 25.66 -19.60
C LYS A 72 -8.65 24.74 -18.91
N PRO A 73 -9.96 24.75 -19.26
CA PRO A 73 -10.97 23.87 -18.63
C PRO A 73 -10.67 22.37 -18.76
N ASN A 74 -9.95 21.99 -19.82
CA ASN A 74 -9.73 20.60 -20.19
C ASN A 74 -8.41 20.03 -19.66
N VAL A 75 -7.64 20.82 -18.90
CA VAL A 75 -6.31 20.46 -18.40
C VAL A 75 -6.32 20.36 -16.88
N ARG A 76 -5.64 19.32 -16.38
CA ARG A 76 -5.32 19.13 -14.96
C ARG A 76 -3.83 19.19 -14.79
N VAL A 77 -3.36 19.90 -13.77
CA VAL A 77 -1.94 19.97 -13.43
C VAL A 77 -1.75 19.45 -12.02
N ASN A 78 -0.92 18.42 -11.87
CA ASN A 78 -0.65 17.76 -10.59
C ASN A 78 -1.95 17.40 -9.82
N GLY A 79 -2.95 16.87 -10.53
CA GLY A 79 -4.24 16.45 -9.96
C GLY A 79 -5.25 17.58 -9.66
N ARG A 80 -4.89 18.86 -9.84
CA ARG A 80 -5.81 20.01 -9.70
C ARG A 80 -6.30 20.51 -11.05
N ASN A 81 -7.50 21.07 -11.12
CA ASN A 81 -8.01 21.68 -12.35
C ASN A 81 -7.23 22.97 -12.63
N PHE A 82 -6.85 23.22 -13.88
CA PHE A 82 -6.04 24.38 -14.23
C PHE A 82 -6.74 25.73 -13.96
N GLU A 83 -8.07 25.76 -13.99
CA GLU A 83 -8.88 26.96 -13.70
C GLU A 83 -8.83 27.39 -12.23
N GLU A 84 -8.51 26.46 -11.33
CA GLU A 84 -8.35 26.73 -9.90
C GLU A 84 -6.93 27.21 -9.55
N ILE A 85 -6.01 27.18 -10.51
CA ILE A 85 -4.64 27.63 -10.35
C ILE A 85 -4.57 29.10 -10.73
N ASN A 86 -4.51 29.99 -9.72
CA ASN A 86 -4.32 31.42 -9.94
C ASN A 86 -2.96 31.67 -10.62
N GLU A 87 -2.99 32.16 -11.87
CA GLU A 87 -1.79 32.55 -12.61
C GLU A 87 -1.05 33.73 -11.95
N ASP A 88 -1.71 34.50 -11.08
CA ASP A 88 -1.15 35.67 -10.40
C ASP A 88 -0.50 35.36 -9.03
N GLU A 89 -0.71 34.17 -8.46
CA GLU A 89 -0.10 33.71 -7.19
C GLU A 89 1.26 33.00 -7.40
N GLN A 90 1.83 33.09 -8.60
CA GLN A 90 3.01 32.35 -9.09
C GLN A 90 4.36 32.64 -8.41
N GLY A 91 4.39 33.27 -7.23
CA GLY A 91 5.61 33.53 -6.49
C GLY A 91 5.63 32.99 -5.06
N MET A 92 4.49 32.60 -4.52
CA MET A 92 4.40 32.09 -3.15
C MET A 92 3.62 30.78 -3.19
N GLU A 93 4.35 29.68 -3.08
CA GLU A 93 3.75 28.42 -2.66
C GLU A 93 2.94 28.71 -1.39
N PRO A 94 1.61 28.53 -1.40
CA PRO A 94 0.80 28.79 -0.23
C PRO A 94 1.26 27.87 0.90
N PHE A 95 1.58 28.45 2.06
CA PHE A 95 2.12 27.71 3.18
C PHE A 95 1.12 26.63 3.62
N ASP A 96 1.47 25.37 3.39
CA ASP A 96 0.66 24.24 3.82
C ASP A 96 0.89 24.00 5.32
N GLU A 97 0.11 24.69 6.16
CA GLU A 97 0.12 24.49 7.61
C GLU A 97 -0.16 23.04 8.02
N GLY A 98 -0.87 22.28 7.19
CA GLY A 98 -1.13 20.86 7.41
C GLY A 98 0.13 20.03 7.26
N LEU A 99 0.91 20.30 6.20
CA LEU A 99 2.22 19.69 5.98
C LEU A 99 3.18 20.04 7.11
N ASP A 100 3.25 21.30 7.54
CA ASP A 100 4.14 21.72 8.62
C ASP A 100 3.78 21.00 9.93
N ARG A 101 2.51 20.98 10.33
CA ARG A 101 2.05 20.21 11.51
C ARG A 101 2.40 18.73 11.39
N HIS A 102 2.33 18.16 10.19
CA HIS A 102 2.71 16.78 9.96
C HIS A 102 4.22 16.57 10.12
N ILE A 103 5.05 17.48 9.60
CA ILE A 103 6.51 17.46 9.78
C ILE A 103 6.87 17.52 11.27
N TRP A 104 6.24 18.41 12.04
CA TRP A 104 6.45 18.49 13.49
C TRP A 104 6.02 17.20 14.21
N THR A 105 4.87 16.65 13.83
CA THR A 105 4.36 15.40 14.41
C THR A 105 5.29 14.22 14.11
N LEU A 106 5.72 14.07 12.86
CA LEU A 106 6.64 13.02 12.44
C LEU A 106 8.02 13.16 13.10
N SER A 107 8.52 14.38 13.23
CA SER A 107 9.77 14.65 13.94
C SER A 107 9.70 14.22 15.40
N GLY A 108 8.60 14.56 16.09
CA GLY A 108 8.35 14.11 17.46
C GLY A 108 8.23 12.59 17.57
N GLN A 109 7.55 11.94 16.61
CA GLN A 109 7.45 10.48 16.56
C GLN A 109 8.82 9.82 16.34
N SER A 110 9.64 10.34 15.43
CA SER A 110 10.99 9.83 15.17
C SER A 110 11.83 9.87 16.44
N LEU A 111 11.82 10.99 17.17
CA LEU A 111 12.61 11.14 18.39
C LEU A 111 12.15 10.17 19.49
N ASN A 112 10.83 9.96 19.63
CA ASN A 112 10.29 8.98 20.57
C ASN A 112 10.70 7.55 20.19
N LEU A 113 10.63 7.19 18.91
CA LEU A 113 11.05 5.87 18.42
C LEU A 113 12.54 5.64 18.63
N ASP A 114 13.37 6.65 18.39
CA ASP A 114 14.81 6.57 18.65
C ASP A 114 15.10 6.33 20.14
N GLY A 115 14.34 7.00 21.03
CA GLY A 115 14.37 6.76 22.47
C GLY A 115 13.98 5.32 22.83
N GLU A 116 12.83 4.85 22.36
CA GLU A 116 12.36 3.48 22.61
C GLU A 116 13.34 2.42 22.09
N VAL A 117 13.96 2.65 20.94
CA VAL A 117 14.96 1.74 20.37
C VAL A 117 16.22 1.73 21.23
N ALA A 118 16.67 2.88 21.74
CA ALA A 118 17.81 2.96 22.63
C ALA A 118 17.54 2.22 23.96
N ASP A 119 16.36 2.41 24.54
CA ASP A 119 15.95 1.74 25.77
C ASP A 119 15.85 0.21 25.56
N LYS A 120 15.20 -0.23 24.48
CA LYS A 120 15.14 -1.66 24.14
C LYS A 120 16.52 -2.27 23.90
N ARG A 121 17.43 -1.56 23.22
CA ARG A 121 18.81 -2.03 23.02
C ARG A 121 19.57 -2.23 24.33
N ARG A 122 19.21 -1.48 25.36
CA ARG A 122 19.81 -1.60 26.69
C ARG A 122 19.16 -2.72 27.52
N GLU A 123 17.84 -2.77 27.55
CA GLU A 123 17.09 -3.62 28.49
C GLU A 123 16.80 -5.02 27.95
N GLU A 124 16.47 -5.17 26.66
CA GLU A 124 16.07 -6.46 26.09
C GLU A 124 17.18 -7.51 26.13
N PRO A 125 18.46 -7.20 25.82
CA PRO A 125 19.52 -8.20 25.91
C PRO A 125 19.68 -8.75 27.33
N GLU A 126 19.67 -7.89 28.35
CA GLU A 126 19.79 -8.32 29.75
C GLU A 126 18.60 -9.18 30.17
N ARG A 127 17.39 -8.82 29.73
CA ARG A 127 16.17 -9.60 29.99
C ARG A 127 16.24 -10.97 29.34
N GLN A 128 16.71 -11.05 28.09
CA GLN A 128 16.83 -12.31 27.35
C GLN A 128 17.89 -13.22 27.95
N VAL A 129 19.04 -12.67 28.39
CA VAL A 129 20.08 -13.45 29.07
C VAL A 129 19.52 -14.08 30.35
N LYS A 130 18.84 -13.30 31.21
CA LYS A 130 18.21 -13.83 32.44
C LYS A 130 17.19 -14.92 32.15
N LEU A 131 16.41 -14.77 31.08
CA LEU A 131 15.44 -15.78 30.68
C LEU A 131 16.14 -17.07 30.24
N LEU A 132 17.18 -16.97 29.41
CA LEU A 132 17.97 -18.12 28.96
C LEU A 132 18.67 -18.83 30.13
N GLU A 133 19.27 -18.08 31.04
CA GLU A 133 19.86 -18.62 32.27
C GLU A 133 18.83 -19.43 33.07
N SER A 134 17.63 -18.89 33.29
CA SER A 134 16.57 -19.60 34.02
C SER A 134 16.10 -20.88 33.32
N VAL A 135 16.12 -20.92 31.98
CA VAL A 135 15.77 -22.11 31.20
C VAL A 135 16.86 -23.16 31.34
N LEU A 136 18.12 -22.76 31.21
CA LEU A 136 19.27 -23.67 31.36
C LEU A 136 19.38 -24.24 32.77
N GLU A 137 19.08 -23.45 33.80
CA GLU A 137 19.04 -23.93 35.19
C GLU A 137 17.95 -24.99 35.39
N ARG A 138 16.74 -24.76 34.85
CA ARG A 138 15.66 -25.75 34.91
C ARG A 138 16.01 -27.03 34.16
N GLN A 139 16.65 -26.91 33.00
CA GLN A 139 17.08 -28.07 32.22
C GLN A 139 18.11 -28.88 33.01
N ARG A 140 19.15 -28.24 33.56
CA ARG A 140 20.14 -28.93 34.41
C ARG A 140 19.49 -29.64 35.60
N ALA A 141 18.54 -28.99 36.28
CA ALA A 141 17.81 -29.59 37.39
C ALA A 141 16.90 -30.75 36.95
N PHE A 142 16.40 -30.75 35.71
CA PHE A 142 15.66 -31.85 35.14
C PHE A 142 16.59 -33.02 34.78
N ASP A 143 17.68 -32.73 34.08
CA ASP A 143 18.70 -33.73 33.69
C ASP A 143 19.32 -34.41 34.94
N GLU A 144 19.55 -33.66 36.02
CA GLU A 144 20.05 -34.22 37.29
C GLU A 144 19.01 -35.14 37.94
N LYS A 145 17.73 -34.77 37.94
CA LYS A 145 16.65 -35.64 38.45
C LYS A 145 16.47 -36.89 37.60
N GLU A 146 16.53 -36.75 36.28
CA GLU A 146 16.44 -37.88 35.36
C GLU A 146 17.64 -38.83 35.57
N ALA A 147 18.85 -38.28 35.71
CA ALA A 147 20.03 -39.08 36.04
C ALA A 147 19.92 -39.78 37.40
N GLU A 148 19.36 -39.12 38.42
CA GLU A 148 19.07 -39.75 39.71
C GLU A 148 18.01 -40.85 39.60
N GLU A 149 16.95 -40.64 38.83
CA GLU A 149 15.90 -41.65 38.60
C GLU A 149 16.44 -42.85 37.83
N LEU A 150 17.24 -42.62 36.78
CA LEU A 150 17.95 -43.67 36.05
C LEU A 150 18.95 -44.41 36.94
N ALA A 151 19.67 -43.71 37.82
CA ALA A 151 20.57 -44.34 38.79
C ALA A 151 19.82 -45.14 39.86
N LYS A 152 18.61 -44.72 40.28
CA LYS A 152 17.72 -45.49 41.17
C LYS A 152 17.11 -46.70 40.45
N MET A 153 16.88 -46.61 39.14
CA MET A 153 16.58 -47.76 38.28
C MET A 153 17.83 -48.61 37.96
N GLY A 154 19.02 -48.16 38.39
CA GLY A 154 20.33 -48.80 38.24
C GLY A 154 20.53 -50.03 39.11
N GLY A 155 19.59 -50.97 39.04
CA GLY A 155 19.84 -52.38 39.28
C GLY A 155 19.44 -53.10 38.00
N ASP A 156 20.44 -53.50 37.21
CA ASP A 156 20.38 -54.43 36.07
C ASP A 156 18.94 -54.79 35.67
N VAL A 157 18.23 -53.82 35.06
CA VAL A 157 17.04 -54.18 34.30
C VAL A 157 17.65 -54.83 33.07
N GLU A 158 17.95 -56.13 33.20
CA GLU A 158 17.73 -57.02 32.07
C GLU A 158 16.40 -56.51 31.50
N MET A 159 16.48 -55.84 30.35
CA MET A 159 15.33 -55.81 29.47
C MET A 159 15.12 -57.28 29.15
N ASP A 160 14.45 -57.99 30.06
CA ASP A 160 13.57 -59.07 29.68
C ASP A 160 12.83 -58.47 28.50
N ALA A 161 13.12 -59.03 27.33
CA ALA A 161 12.47 -58.62 26.11
C ALA A 161 11.01 -58.96 26.35
N GLY A 162 10.32 -58.02 27.01
CA GLY A 162 9.03 -58.25 27.63
C GLY A 162 8.17 -58.87 26.58
N GLU A 163 7.55 -60.00 26.92
CA GLU A 163 6.70 -60.83 26.06
C GLU A 163 6.32 -60.06 24.80
N THR A 164 7.00 -60.36 23.70
CA THR A 164 6.69 -59.80 22.38
C THR A 164 5.18 -59.76 22.25
N LEU A 165 4.63 -58.55 22.23
CA LEU A 165 3.20 -58.32 22.26
C LEU A 165 2.54 -59.25 21.22
N PRO A 166 1.46 -59.97 21.58
CA PRO A 166 0.84 -60.92 20.67
C PRO A 166 0.56 -60.25 19.32
N GLU A 167 0.82 -60.95 18.21
CA GLU A 167 0.70 -60.40 16.85
C GLU A 167 -0.69 -59.77 16.59
N GLU A 168 -1.71 -60.28 17.27
CA GLU A 168 -3.08 -59.74 17.31
C GLU A 168 -3.14 -58.28 17.80
N THR A 169 -2.40 -57.93 18.85
CA THR A 169 -2.35 -56.57 19.40
C THR A 169 -1.66 -55.58 18.46
N PHE A 170 -0.66 -56.03 17.71
CA PHE A 170 -0.02 -55.22 16.66
C PHE A 170 -0.99 -54.94 15.51
N ALA A 171 -1.77 -55.95 15.10
CA ALA A 171 -2.81 -55.76 14.10
C ALA A 171 -3.89 -54.79 14.59
N GLU A 172 -4.32 -54.90 15.85
CA GLU A 172 -5.26 -53.95 16.45
C GLU A 172 -4.70 -52.51 16.46
N ILE A 173 -3.47 -52.31 16.92
CA ILE A 173 -2.82 -50.98 16.91
C ILE A 173 -2.75 -50.42 15.49
N GLN A 174 -2.41 -51.25 14.50
CA GLN A 174 -2.35 -50.82 13.11
C GLN A 174 -3.73 -50.42 12.56
N THR A 175 -4.78 -51.18 12.90
CA THR A 175 -6.15 -50.84 12.49
C THR A 175 -6.64 -49.54 13.13
N VAL A 176 -6.37 -49.33 14.43
CA VAL A 176 -6.70 -48.08 15.14
C VAL A 176 -5.92 -46.91 14.54
N ALA A 177 -4.63 -47.09 14.23
CA ALA A 177 -3.84 -46.07 13.55
C ALA A 177 -4.44 -45.72 12.19
N GLN A 178 -4.82 -46.70 11.37
CA GLN A 178 -5.46 -46.45 10.08
C GLN A 178 -6.81 -45.71 10.22
N GLN A 179 -7.62 -46.07 11.22
CA GLN A 179 -8.89 -45.39 11.50
C GLN A 179 -8.68 -43.94 11.92
N THR A 180 -7.71 -43.68 12.80
CA THR A 180 -7.40 -42.30 13.22
C THR A 180 -6.86 -41.46 12.06
N PHE A 181 -6.02 -42.01 11.19
CA PHE A 181 -5.58 -41.32 9.99
C PHE A 181 -6.73 -41.01 9.02
N ALA A 182 -7.66 -41.95 8.84
CA ALA A 182 -8.85 -41.73 8.02
C ALA A 182 -9.73 -40.60 8.61
N MET A 183 -9.98 -40.61 9.93
CA MET A 183 -10.73 -39.55 10.61
C MET A 183 -10.06 -38.17 10.47
N VAL A 184 -8.73 -38.10 10.56
CA VAL A 184 -8.00 -36.84 10.37
C VAL A 184 -8.16 -36.32 8.94
N GLN A 185 -8.11 -37.19 7.93
CA GLN A 185 -8.33 -36.79 6.54
C GLN A 185 -9.76 -36.30 6.30
N GLU A 186 -10.77 -36.98 6.85
CA GLU A 186 -12.17 -36.53 6.78
C GLU A 186 -12.37 -35.20 7.50
N LEU A 187 -11.72 -35.01 8.65
CA LEU A 187 -11.77 -33.75 9.40
C LEU A 187 -11.12 -32.61 8.60
N GLN A 188 -9.97 -32.86 7.98
CA GLN A 188 -9.29 -31.89 7.12
C GLN A 188 -10.18 -31.45 5.94
N GLN A 189 -10.92 -32.38 5.32
CA GLN A 189 -11.85 -32.05 4.24
C GLN A 189 -13.09 -31.29 4.75
N SER A 190 -13.67 -31.71 5.88
CA SER A 190 -14.89 -31.13 6.41
C SER A 190 -14.67 -29.73 7.01
N VAL A 191 -13.55 -29.47 7.68
CA VAL A 191 -13.24 -28.15 8.28
C VAL A 191 -13.26 -27.03 7.25
N ALA A 192 -12.69 -27.25 6.06
CA ALA A 192 -12.70 -26.25 4.99
C ALA A 192 -14.13 -25.91 4.55
N THR A 193 -14.97 -26.92 4.35
CA THR A 193 -16.38 -26.71 3.96
C THR A 193 -17.21 -26.05 5.06
N GLN A 194 -16.97 -26.38 6.33
CA GLN A 194 -17.67 -25.78 7.46
C GLN A 194 -17.24 -24.32 7.67
N HIS A 195 -15.96 -24.01 7.43
CA HIS A 195 -15.47 -22.64 7.45
C HIS A 195 -16.17 -21.79 6.39
N GLU A 196 -16.27 -22.29 5.15
CA GLU A 196 -17.00 -21.60 4.07
C GLU A 196 -18.49 -21.42 4.38
N ARG A 197 -19.14 -22.43 4.98
CA ARG A 197 -20.54 -22.31 5.42
C ARG A 197 -20.69 -21.25 6.52
N SER A 198 -19.76 -21.21 7.46
CA SER A 198 -19.75 -20.21 8.52
C SER A 198 -19.58 -18.80 7.98
N THR A 199 -18.65 -18.58 7.04
CA THR A 199 -18.45 -17.26 6.44
C THR A 199 -19.69 -16.81 5.67
N ARG A 200 -20.30 -17.70 4.86
CA ARG A 200 -21.57 -17.41 4.18
C ARG A 200 -22.72 -17.11 5.13
N LEU A 201 -22.80 -17.79 6.28
CA LEU A 201 -23.81 -17.49 7.29
C LEU A 201 -23.56 -16.13 7.93
N THR A 202 -22.31 -15.76 8.20
CA THR A 202 -21.97 -14.43 8.73
C THR A 202 -22.30 -13.31 7.74
N THR A 203 -22.08 -13.51 6.44
CA THR A 203 -22.45 -12.52 5.41
C THR A 203 -23.98 -12.39 5.30
N VAL A 204 -24.70 -13.51 5.21
CA VAL A 204 -26.18 -13.49 5.12
C VAL A 204 -26.81 -12.88 6.37
N THR A 205 -26.28 -13.16 7.57
CA THR A 205 -26.79 -12.53 8.80
C THR A 205 -26.52 -11.03 8.85
N ALA A 206 -25.37 -10.57 8.34
CA ALA A 206 -25.09 -9.14 8.18
C ALA A 206 -26.05 -8.48 7.17
N GLU A 207 -26.32 -9.12 6.03
CA GLU A 207 -27.28 -8.65 5.02
C GLU A 207 -28.72 -8.59 5.57
N ILE A 208 -29.19 -9.63 6.25
CA ILE A 208 -30.51 -9.64 6.89
C ILE A 208 -30.62 -8.53 7.94
N LYS A 209 -29.55 -8.28 8.72
CA LYS A 209 -29.53 -7.19 9.70
C LYS A 209 -29.58 -5.82 9.02
N ALA A 210 -28.88 -5.64 7.90
CA ALA A 210 -28.93 -4.41 7.11
C ALA A 210 -30.30 -4.15 6.48
N LEU A 211 -31.02 -5.20 6.05
CA LEU A 211 -32.38 -5.10 5.50
C LEU A 211 -33.47 -4.78 6.54
N LYS A 212 -33.19 -4.99 7.83
CA LYS A 212 -34.12 -4.74 8.93
C LYS A 212 -33.93 -3.35 9.57
N SER A 213 -32.89 -2.62 9.18
CA SER A 213 -32.62 -1.22 9.52
C SER A 213 -33.21 -0.28 8.47
#